data_AF-A0A7V2JCU5-F1
#
_entry.id   AF-A0A7V2JCU5-F1
#
_cell.length_a   1.000
_cell.length_b   1.000
_cell.length_c   1.000
_cell.angle_alpha   90.00
_cell.angle_beta   90.00
_cell.angle_gamma   90.00
#
_symmetry.space_group_name_H-M   'P 1'
#
loop_
_entity.id
_entity.type
_entity.pdbx_description
1 polymer ?
#
loop_
_entity_poly.entity_id
_entity_poly.type
_entity_poly.pdbx_seq_one_letter_code
_entity_poly.pdbx_strand_id
1 'polypeptide(L)'
;MKLEKHLVLNKYFLNLFGFDDFNELREKLMDKEEGYDSYGRSNFVDALINLKNSQITEDQLLRYDEAIREYVEKLRQNRKQPNFNLKYFQYLAVLFTEIFLDKYYNDKDGFIAELNEFLKEFNNENKTENSLFTEEDLKKLAFWMATGSGKTLIMHINYWQILKYSKNNWDNIILITPNEGLSKQHYEELKLSGIPCKLY
;
A
#
# COMPACT_ATOMS: atom_id res chain seq x y z
N MET A 1 17.03 9.32 -19.13
CA MET A 1 15.61 9.27 -18.77
C MET A 1 15.49 9.29 -17.25
N LYS A 2 14.79 10.25 -16.64
CA LYS A 2 14.62 10.29 -15.18
C LYS A 2 13.40 9.44 -14.82
N LEU A 3 13.61 8.30 -14.16
CA LEU A 3 12.56 7.34 -13.81
C LEU A 3 11.42 7.98 -12.99
N GLU A 4 11.75 8.96 -12.14
CA GLU A 4 10.79 9.76 -11.36
C GLU A 4 9.69 10.40 -12.22
N LYS A 5 10.00 10.76 -13.48
CA LYS A 5 9.04 11.34 -14.43
C LYS A 5 8.03 10.33 -15.00
N HIS A 6 8.11 9.08 -14.57
CA HIS A 6 7.22 8.00 -15.02
C HIS A 6 6.50 7.31 -13.85
N LEU A 7 6.71 7.78 -12.60
CA LEU A 7 6.06 7.24 -11.40
C LEU A 7 4.70 7.88 -11.14
N VAL A 8 3.83 7.90 -12.16
CA VAL A 8 2.56 8.64 -12.14
C VAL A 8 1.65 8.20 -10.98
N LEU A 9 1.51 6.88 -10.76
CA LEU A 9 0.67 6.36 -9.68
C LEU A 9 1.16 6.78 -8.28
N ASN A 10 2.48 6.84 -8.08
CA ASN A 10 3.03 7.33 -6.81
C ASN A 10 2.73 8.81 -6.60
N LYS A 11 2.87 9.63 -7.65
CA LYS A 11 2.54 11.06 -7.60
C LYS A 11 1.05 11.32 -7.40
N TYR A 12 0.19 10.52 -8.04
CA TYR A 12 -1.25 10.54 -7.80
C TYR A 12 -1.56 10.27 -6.32
N PHE A 13 -0.98 9.22 -5.72
CA PHE A 13 -1.22 8.94 -4.30
C PHE A 13 -0.71 10.04 -3.37
N LEU A 14 0.41 10.70 -3.67
CA LEU A 14 0.85 11.86 -2.89
C LEU A 14 -0.12 13.04 -3.03
N ASN A 15 -0.63 13.28 -4.23
CA ASN A 15 -1.59 14.34 -4.51
C ASN A 15 -2.92 14.15 -3.76
N LEU A 16 -3.35 12.90 -3.52
CA LEU A 16 -4.50 12.61 -2.65
C LEU A 16 -4.33 13.13 -1.22
N PHE A 17 -3.10 13.31 -0.75
CA PHE A 17 -2.79 13.89 0.57
C PHE A 17 -2.34 15.35 0.48
N GLY A 18 -2.38 15.96 -0.72
CA GLY A 18 -1.99 17.34 -0.98
C GLY A 18 -0.48 17.58 -1.04
N PHE A 19 0.30 16.56 -1.43
CA PHE A 19 1.75 16.64 -1.57
C PHE A 19 2.20 16.30 -2.98
N ASP A 20 3.27 16.96 -3.44
CA ASP A 20 3.91 16.63 -4.72
C ASP A 20 5.18 15.81 -4.53
N ASP A 21 5.76 15.81 -3.32
CA ASP A 21 6.97 15.07 -2.98
C ASP A 21 6.79 14.13 -1.78
N PHE A 22 7.42 12.95 -1.84
CA PHE A 22 7.32 11.97 -0.78
C PHE A 22 8.00 12.45 0.51
N ASN A 23 9.05 13.27 0.43
CA ASN A 23 9.71 13.77 1.64
C ASN A 23 8.79 14.67 2.47
N GLU A 24 7.92 15.45 1.82
CA GLU A 24 6.95 16.31 2.51
C GLU A 24 5.94 15.49 3.32
N LEU A 25 5.41 14.40 2.73
CA LEU A 25 4.53 13.47 3.45
C LEU A 25 5.29 12.72 4.55
N ARG A 26 6.53 12.28 4.26
CA ARG A 26 7.40 11.61 5.24
C ARG A 26 7.64 12.48 6.47
N GLU A 27 7.92 13.77 6.30
CA GLU A 27 8.15 14.71 7.40
C GLU A 27 6.95 14.81 8.36
N LYS A 28 5.72 14.56 7.88
CA LYS A 28 4.53 14.54 8.75
C LYS A 28 4.45 13.31 9.65
N LEU A 29 5.09 12.21 9.25
CA LEU A 29 4.92 10.90 9.87
C LEU A 29 6.19 10.35 10.55
N MET A 30 7.38 10.81 10.15
CA MET A 30 8.63 10.19 10.58
C MET A 30 8.92 10.31 12.09
N ASP A 31 8.41 11.36 12.72
CA ASP A 31 8.56 11.60 14.17
C ASP A 31 7.35 11.11 14.97
N LYS A 32 6.39 10.45 14.33
CA LYS A 32 5.24 9.85 15.00
C LYS A 32 5.61 8.50 15.58
N GLU A 33 5.16 8.24 16.81
CA GLU A 33 5.39 6.96 17.47
C GLU A 33 4.66 5.83 16.73
N GLU A 34 5.33 4.69 16.56
CA GLU A 34 4.71 3.49 16.01
C GLU A 34 3.69 2.93 17.01
N GLY A 35 2.51 2.55 16.54
CA GLY A 35 1.47 1.94 17.37
C GLY A 35 0.14 2.69 17.32
N TYR A 36 -0.66 2.49 18.37
CA TYR A 36 -2.06 2.89 18.42
C TYR A 36 -2.36 3.70 19.68
N ASP A 37 -3.29 4.64 19.57
CA ASP A 37 -3.80 5.43 20.69
C ASP A 37 -4.81 4.63 21.55
N SER A 38 -5.42 5.28 22.54
CA SER A 38 -6.41 4.64 23.42
C SER A 38 -7.73 4.26 22.72
N TYR A 39 -7.98 4.78 21.52
CA TYR A 39 -9.15 4.47 20.70
C TYR A 39 -8.85 3.40 19.64
N GLY A 40 -7.60 2.89 19.60
CA GLY A 40 -7.17 1.90 18.61
C GLY A 40 -6.86 2.50 17.23
N ARG A 41 -6.68 3.81 17.14
CA ARG A 41 -6.26 4.51 15.91
C ARG A 41 -4.74 4.56 15.84
N SER A 42 -4.18 4.33 14.67
CA SER A 42 -2.74 4.50 14.46
C SER A 42 -2.34 5.94 14.70
N ASN A 43 -1.22 6.18 15.38
CA ASN A 43 -0.67 7.53 15.51
C ASN A 43 -0.37 8.19 14.14
N PHE A 44 -0.26 7.39 13.08
CA PHE A 44 -0.14 7.89 11.70
C PHE A 44 -1.47 8.38 11.12
N VAL A 45 -2.61 7.76 11.42
CA VAL A 45 -3.90 8.19 10.85
C VAL A 45 -4.29 9.57 11.37
N ASP A 46 -4.03 9.85 12.65
CA ASP A 46 -4.27 11.17 13.22
C ASP A 46 -3.47 12.27 12.50
N ALA A 47 -2.22 11.98 12.14
CA ALA A 47 -1.39 12.91 11.38
C ALA A 47 -1.94 13.15 9.96
N LEU A 48 -2.55 12.13 9.34
CA LEU A 48 -3.13 12.21 8.00
C LEU A 48 -4.49 12.93 8.00
N ILE A 49 -5.35 12.70 9.00
CA ILE A 49 -6.65 13.36 9.14
C ILE A 49 -6.46 14.88 9.30
N ASN A 50 -5.41 15.31 9.97
CA ASN A 50 -5.10 16.72 10.19
C ASN A 50 -4.49 17.43 8.96
N LEU A 51 -4.36 16.76 7.82
CA LEU A 51 -3.88 17.38 6.58
C LEU A 51 -4.98 18.23 5.94
N LYS A 52 -4.69 19.52 5.71
CA LYS A 52 -5.69 20.49 5.20
C LYS A 52 -6.15 20.23 3.77
N ASN A 53 -5.34 19.57 2.96
CA ASN A 53 -5.55 19.38 1.52
C ASN A 53 -5.75 17.90 1.15
N SER A 54 -6.15 17.05 2.10
CA SER A 54 -6.45 15.64 1.80
C SER A 54 -7.73 15.53 0.99
N GLN A 55 -7.66 14.81 -0.12
CA GLN A 55 -8.81 14.41 -0.94
C GLN A 55 -9.49 13.15 -0.37
N ILE A 56 -8.81 12.44 0.54
CA ILE A 56 -9.39 11.30 1.26
C ILE A 56 -10.09 11.83 2.51
N THR A 57 -11.35 11.44 2.67
CA THR A 57 -12.17 11.82 3.82
C THR A 57 -11.67 11.17 5.12
N GLU A 58 -11.97 11.78 6.26
CA GLU A 58 -11.64 11.21 7.58
C GLU A 58 -12.22 9.79 7.75
N ASP A 59 -13.48 9.58 7.38
CA ASP A 59 -14.13 8.27 7.45
C ASP A 59 -13.42 7.21 6.60
N GLN A 60 -12.96 7.57 5.40
CA GLN A 60 -12.17 6.67 4.56
C GLN A 60 -10.83 6.33 5.22
N LEU A 61 -10.12 7.33 5.76
CA LEU A 61 -8.84 7.10 6.44
C LEU A 61 -8.99 6.20 7.66
N LEU A 62 -10.01 6.44 8.50
CA LEU A 62 -10.28 5.62 9.68
C LEU A 62 -10.63 4.18 9.29
N ARG A 63 -11.42 3.97 8.23
CA ARG A 63 -11.72 2.63 7.71
C ARG A 63 -10.46 1.91 7.21
N TYR A 64 -9.57 2.60 6.50
CA TYR A 64 -8.31 2.00 6.05
C TYR A 64 -7.38 1.70 7.23
N ASP A 65 -7.28 2.61 8.20
CA ASP A 65 -6.47 2.41 9.40
C ASP A 65 -6.94 1.21 10.23
N GLU A 66 -8.25 1.06 10.40
CA GLU A 66 -8.83 -0.10 11.08
C GLU A 66 -8.44 -1.41 10.39
N ALA A 67 -8.54 -1.47 9.06
CA ALA A 67 -8.10 -2.64 8.30
C ALA A 67 -6.59 -2.91 8.47
N ILE A 68 -5.76 -1.86 8.46
CA ILE A 68 -4.32 -1.97 8.69
C ILE A 68 -4.05 -2.54 10.09
N ARG A 69 -4.78 -2.06 11.10
CA ARG A 69 -4.70 -2.58 12.47
C ARG A 69 -5.00 -4.08 12.53
N GLU A 70 -6.07 -4.52 11.89
CA GLU A 70 -6.42 -5.96 11.83
C GLU A 70 -5.29 -6.81 11.23
N TYR A 71 -4.65 -6.35 10.14
CA TYR A 71 -3.52 -7.07 9.55
C TYR A 71 -2.31 -7.12 10.49
N VAL A 72 -2.02 -6.02 11.18
CA VAL A 72 -0.92 -5.94 12.15
C VAL A 72 -1.19 -6.86 13.34
N GLU A 73 -2.40 -6.87 13.88
CA GLU A 73 -2.81 -7.78 14.95
C GLU A 73 -2.68 -9.25 14.53
N LYS A 74 -3.08 -9.58 13.31
CA LYS A 74 -2.92 -10.94 12.75
C LYS A 74 -1.44 -11.33 12.65
N LEU A 75 -0.56 -10.42 12.20
CA LEU A 75 0.89 -10.66 12.21
C LEU A 75 1.43 -10.89 13.62
N ARG A 76 1.08 -10.03 14.59
CA ARG A 76 1.52 -10.14 15.98
C ARG A 76 1.16 -11.50 16.57
N GLN A 77 -0.09 -11.92 16.37
CA GLN A 77 -0.61 -13.18 16.90
C GLN A 77 0.11 -14.39 16.27
N ASN A 78 0.16 -14.45 14.94
CA ASN A 78 0.74 -15.60 14.23
C ASN A 78 2.24 -15.73 14.49
N ARG A 79 2.96 -14.61 14.54
CA ARG A 79 4.42 -14.57 14.74
C ARG A 79 4.84 -14.56 16.21
N LYS A 80 3.89 -14.46 17.15
CA LYS A 80 4.13 -14.30 18.60
C LYS A 80 4.99 -13.07 18.92
N GLN A 81 4.74 -11.95 18.24
CA GLN A 81 5.46 -10.69 18.39
C GLN A 81 4.51 -9.59 18.87
N PRO A 82 4.15 -9.54 20.17
CA PRO A 82 3.10 -8.63 20.67
C PRO A 82 3.43 -7.14 20.48
N ASN A 83 4.72 -6.80 20.43
CA ASN A 83 5.20 -5.41 20.33
C ASN A 83 5.48 -4.98 18.88
N PHE A 84 5.14 -5.80 17.88
CA PHE A 84 5.37 -5.45 16.48
C PHE A 84 4.45 -4.31 16.05
N ASN A 85 5.01 -3.29 15.39
CA ASN A 85 4.28 -2.23 14.73
C ASN A 85 4.86 -1.97 13.33
N LEU A 86 4.06 -1.38 12.46
CA LEU A 86 4.54 -0.88 11.19
C LEU A 86 5.28 0.44 11.39
N LYS A 87 6.41 0.60 10.71
CA LYS A 87 7.03 1.91 10.52
C LYS A 87 6.19 2.75 9.58
N TYR A 88 6.32 4.09 9.63
CA TYR A 88 5.54 5.00 8.79
C TYR A 88 5.57 4.63 7.29
N PHE A 89 6.74 4.23 6.75
CA PHE A 89 6.88 3.88 5.33
C PHE A 89 6.24 2.52 4.99
N GLN A 90 6.11 1.62 5.96
CA GLN A 90 5.38 0.36 5.78
C GLN A 90 3.88 0.62 5.88
N TYR A 91 3.46 1.45 6.83
CA TYR A 91 2.08 1.91 6.95
C TYR A 91 1.61 2.60 5.67
N LEU A 92 2.39 3.54 5.12
CA LEU A 92 2.08 4.19 3.85
C LEU A 92 1.97 3.20 2.68
N ALA A 93 2.87 2.21 2.58
CA ALA A 93 2.80 1.20 1.53
C ALA A 93 1.51 0.38 1.61
N VAL A 94 1.09 0.00 2.82
CA VAL A 94 -0.17 -0.73 3.04
C VAL A 94 -1.38 0.17 2.80
N LEU A 95 -1.36 1.42 3.26
CA LEU A 95 -2.43 2.41 3.07
C LEU A 95 -2.65 2.70 1.58
N PHE A 96 -1.59 2.95 0.82
CA PHE A 96 -1.72 3.17 -0.62
C PHE A 96 -2.29 1.93 -1.33
N THR A 97 -2.01 0.73 -0.81
CA THR A 97 -2.58 -0.51 -1.32
C THR A 97 -4.06 -0.66 -0.95
N GLU A 98 -4.48 -0.26 0.26
CA GLU A 98 -5.90 -0.18 0.62
C GLU A 98 -6.66 0.76 -0.31
N ILE A 99 -6.14 1.98 -0.53
CA ILE A 99 -6.74 2.98 -1.43
C ILE A 99 -6.82 2.44 -2.86
N PHE A 100 -5.72 1.84 -3.36
CA PHE A 100 -5.68 1.27 -4.70
C PHE A 100 -6.75 0.19 -4.88
N LEU A 101 -6.82 -0.78 -3.97
CA LEU A 101 -7.73 -1.92 -4.09
C LEU A 101 -9.19 -1.51 -3.88
N ASP A 102 -9.46 -0.57 -2.97
CA ASP A 102 -10.80 -0.03 -2.77
C ASP A 102 -11.31 0.63 -4.05
N LYS A 103 -10.52 1.54 -4.64
CA LYS A 103 -10.86 2.17 -5.91
C LYS A 103 -10.98 1.15 -7.05
N TYR A 104 -10.02 0.24 -7.19
CA TYR A 104 -10.04 -0.77 -8.24
C TYR A 104 -11.25 -1.72 -8.19
N TYR A 105 -11.67 -2.16 -7.00
CA TYR A 105 -12.78 -3.12 -6.88
C TYR A 105 -14.15 -2.46 -6.74
N ASN A 106 -14.23 -1.23 -6.24
CA ASN A 106 -15.50 -0.55 -5.96
C ASN A 106 -15.86 0.55 -6.97
N ASP A 107 -14.88 1.18 -7.63
CA ASP A 107 -15.11 2.23 -8.62
C ASP A 107 -13.96 2.28 -9.66
N LYS A 108 -13.80 1.18 -10.40
CA LYS A 108 -12.69 1.01 -11.36
C LYS A 108 -12.70 2.07 -12.46
N ASP A 109 -13.88 2.34 -13.03
CA ASP A 109 -14.02 3.26 -14.16
C ASP A 109 -13.79 4.71 -13.70
N GLY A 110 -14.32 5.08 -12.53
CA GLY A 110 -14.01 6.36 -11.88
C GLY A 110 -12.53 6.51 -11.59
N PHE A 111 -11.88 5.47 -11.05
CA PHE A 111 -10.45 5.49 -10.77
C PHE A 111 -9.59 5.69 -12.03
N ILE A 112 -9.92 5.02 -13.14
CA ILE A 112 -9.22 5.20 -14.42
C ILE A 112 -9.43 6.63 -14.94
N ALA A 113 -10.64 7.18 -14.82
CA ALA A 113 -10.92 8.54 -15.24
C ALA A 113 -10.10 9.57 -14.43
N GLU A 114 -10.10 9.45 -13.10
CA GLU A 114 -9.31 10.30 -12.20
C GLU A 114 -7.81 10.20 -12.49
N LEU A 115 -7.28 8.98 -12.65
CA LEU A 115 -5.87 8.78 -12.99
C LEU A 115 -5.48 9.43 -14.32
N ASN A 116 -6.36 9.34 -15.32
CA ASN A 116 -6.13 9.92 -16.63
C ASN A 116 -6.29 11.44 -16.65
N GLU A 117 -7.12 12.00 -15.78
CA GLU A 117 -7.19 13.45 -15.56
C GLU A 117 -5.90 13.96 -14.93
N PHE A 118 -5.47 13.36 -13.81
CA PHE A 118 -4.20 13.66 -13.16
C PHE A 118 -3.01 13.50 -14.12
N LEU A 119 -3.01 12.44 -14.93
CA LEU A 119 -1.95 12.15 -15.88
C LEU A 119 -1.78 13.27 -16.94
N LYS A 120 -2.86 13.89 -17.39
CA LYS A 120 -2.79 15.00 -18.37
C LYS A 120 -2.01 16.18 -17.79
N GLU A 121 -2.31 16.56 -16.55
CA GLU A 121 -1.61 17.63 -15.83
C GLU A 121 -0.14 17.24 -15.62
N PHE A 122 0.08 16.04 -15.10
CA PHE A 122 1.43 15.50 -14.86
C PHE A 122 2.30 15.51 -16.13
N ASN A 123 1.76 15.07 -17.28
CA ASN A 123 2.46 15.06 -18.56
C ASN A 123 2.81 16.46 -19.03
N ASN A 124 1.89 17.42 -18.89
CA ASN A 124 2.10 18.81 -19.27
C ASN A 124 3.24 19.44 -18.45
N GLU A 125 3.22 19.26 -17.13
CA GLU A 125 4.23 19.82 -16.21
C GLU A 125 5.61 19.19 -16.43
N ASN A 126 5.66 17.87 -16.61
CA ASN A 126 6.92 17.13 -16.70
C ASN A 126 7.50 17.06 -18.12
N LYS A 127 6.73 17.53 -19.11
CA LYS A 127 7.01 17.41 -20.55
C LYS A 127 7.24 15.95 -20.95
N THR A 128 6.31 15.08 -20.57
CA THR A 128 6.31 13.64 -20.87
C THR A 128 5.09 13.24 -21.69
N GLU A 129 5.20 12.12 -22.39
CA GLU A 129 4.13 11.56 -23.24
C GLU A 129 3.72 10.18 -22.71
N ASN A 130 3.48 10.05 -21.40
CA ASN A 130 3.00 8.78 -20.85
C ASN A 130 1.59 8.49 -21.40
N SER A 131 1.36 7.25 -21.83
CA SER A 131 0.07 6.79 -22.34
C SER A 131 -1.01 6.80 -21.26
N LEU A 132 -2.25 7.02 -21.68
CA LEU A 132 -3.41 6.92 -20.80
C LEU A 132 -3.50 5.53 -20.16
N PHE A 133 -3.87 5.50 -18.89
CA PHE A 133 -4.17 4.28 -18.15
C PHE A 133 -5.42 3.60 -18.72
N THR A 134 -5.31 2.29 -18.83
CA THR A 134 -6.39 1.37 -19.16
C THR A 134 -6.60 0.37 -18.03
N GLU A 135 -7.66 -0.44 -18.11
CA GLU A 135 -7.88 -1.52 -17.14
C GLU A 135 -6.70 -2.50 -17.06
N GLU A 136 -5.99 -2.73 -18.17
CA GLU A 136 -4.85 -3.64 -18.21
C GLU A 136 -3.68 -3.14 -17.36
N ASP A 137 -3.51 -1.82 -17.25
CA ASP A 137 -2.44 -1.21 -16.48
C ASP A 137 -2.66 -1.35 -14.97
N LEU A 138 -3.92 -1.44 -14.52
CA LEU A 138 -4.29 -1.59 -13.11
C LEU A 138 -4.17 -3.03 -12.60
N LYS A 139 -3.79 -4.00 -13.44
CA LYS A 139 -3.59 -5.40 -13.03
C LYS A 139 -2.27 -5.63 -12.28
N LYS A 140 -1.40 -4.62 -12.23
CA LYS A 140 -0.06 -4.72 -11.61
C LYS A 140 0.18 -3.54 -10.69
N LEU A 141 0.58 -3.84 -9.46
CA LEU A 141 1.06 -2.84 -8.51
C LEU A 141 2.53 -3.12 -8.18
N ALA A 142 3.40 -2.13 -8.42
CA ALA A 142 4.83 -2.25 -8.20
C ALA A 142 5.25 -1.47 -6.95
N PHE A 143 6.05 -2.11 -6.09
CA PHE A 143 6.57 -1.51 -4.86
C PHE A 143 8.07 -1.28 -5.00
N TRP A 144 8.49 -0.01 -4.98
CA TRP A 144 9.91 0.34 -4.99
C TRP A 144 10.37 0.71 -3.58
N MET A 145 11.00 -0.23 -2.88
CA MET A 145 11.43 -0.05 -1.49
C MET A 145 12.82 -0.64 -1.22
N ALA A 146 13.60 0.02 -0.36
CA ALA A 146 14.96 -0.39 0.00
C ALA A 146 15.03 -1.79 0.63
N THR A 147 16.17 -2.48 0.53
CA THR A 147 16.42 -3.73 1.26
C THR A 147 16.35 -3.48 2.77
N GLY A 148 15.78 -4.42 3.53
CA GLY A 148 15.58 -4.26 4.98
C GLY A 148 14.35 -3.44 5.39
N SER A 149 13.60 -2.84 4.45
CA SER A 149 12.33 -2.13 4.75
C SER A 149 11.15 -3.04 5.15
N GLY A 150 11.36 -4.34 5.28
CA GLY A 150 10.30 -5.29 5.66
C GLY A 150 9.29 -5.59 4.56
N LYS A 151 9.69 -5.51 3.28
CA LYS A 151 8.87 -5.89 2.11
C LYS A 151 8.16 -7.24 2.26
N THR A 152 8.78 -8.21 2.92
CA THR A 152 8.18 -9.53 3.16
C THR A 152 6.89 -9.43 3.99
N LEU A 153 6.89 -8.61 5.05
CA LEU A 153 5.69 -8.42 5.86
C LEU A 153 4.61 -7.63 5.11
N ILE A 154 5.02 -6.61 4.33
CA ILE A 154 4.09 -5.89 3.44
C ILE A 154 3.45 -6.86 2.44
N MET A 155 4.24 -7.75 1.83
CA MET A 155 3.72 -8.77 0.91
C MET A 155 2.71 -9.72 1.57
N HIS A 156 2.91 -10.08 2.84
CA HIS A 156 1.94 -10.89 3.60
C HIS A 156 0.65 -10.12 3.89
N ILE A 157 0.76 -8.82 4.19
CA ILE A 157 -0.40 -7.94 4.32
C ILE A 157 -1.13 -7.84 2.98
N ASN A 158 -0.42 -7.59 1.88
CA ASN A 158 -0.99 -7.52 0.54
C ASN A 158 -1.78 -8.80 0.18
N TYR A 159 -1.35 -9.97 0.64
CA TYR A 159 -2.11 -11.22 0.50
C TYR A 159 -3.48 -11.14 1.21
N TRP A 160 -3.57 -10.56 2.40
CA TRP A 160 -4.88 -10.35 3.05
C TRP A 160 -5.67 -9.22 2.41
N GLN A 161 -5.01 -8.15 1.95
CA GLN A 161 -5.69 -7.05 1.25
C GLN A 161 -6.37 -7.54 -0.04
N ILE A 162 -5.67 -8.36 -0.84
CA ILE A 162 -6.29 -8.90 -2.05
C ILE A 162 -7.47 -9.83 -1.73
N LEU A 163 -7.38 -10.63 -0.67
CA LEU A 163 -8.50 -11.48 -0.22
C LEU A 163 -9.68 -10.66 0.31
N LYS A 164 -9.43 -9.52 0.97
CA LYS A 164 -10.46 -8.61 1.47
C LYS A 164 -11.25 -7.98 0.32
N TYR A 165 -10.55 -7.44 -0.69
CA TYR A 165 -11.19 -6.66 -1.74
C TYR A 165 -11.64 -7.47 -2.94
N SER A 166 -10.98 -8.60 -3.22
CA SER A 166 -11.32 -9.33 -4.44
C SER A 166 -12.70 -9.95 -4.35
N LYS A 167 -13.55 -9.54 -5.31
CA LYS A 167 -14.88 -10.12 -5.52
C LYS A 167 -14.82 -11.51 -6.18
N ASN A 168 -13.63 -11.91 -6.65
CA ASN A 168 -13.40 -13.19 -7.31
C ASN A 168 -12.79 -14.17 -6.31
N ASN A 169 -13.26 -15.42 -6.34
CA ASN A 169 -12.63 -16.50 -5.62
C ASN A 169 -11.32 -16.86 -6.33
N TRP A 170 -10.18 -16.49 -5.73
CA TRP A 170 -8.87 -16.89 -6.25
C TRP A 170 -8.62 -18.36 -5.96
N ASP A 171 -8.42 -19.17 -7.00
CA ASP A 171 -8.04 -20.57 -6.84
C ASP A 171 -6.62 -20.69 -6.27
N ASN A 172 -5.69 -19.86 -6.77
CA ASN A 172 -4.28 -19.90 -6.39
C ASN A 172 -3.66 -18.49 -6.40
N ILE A 173 -2.80 -18.22 -5.41
CA ILE A 173 -1.90 -17.06 -5.38
C ILE A 173 -0.47 -17.60 -5.43
N ILE A 174 0.28 -17.19 -6.45
CA ILE A 174 1.62 -17.72 -6.72
C ILE A 174 2.67 -16.69 -6.34
N LEU A 175 3.61 -17.08 -5.47
CA LEU A 175 4.81 -16.31 -5.17
C LEU A 175 5.98 -16.84 -6.00
N ILE A 176 6.49 -16.02 -6.91
CA ILE A 176 7.65 -16.35 -7.75
C ILE A 176 8.90 -15.69 -7.17
N THR A 177 9.95 -16.48 -6.95
CA THR A 177 11.24 -16.05 -6.42
C THR A 177 12.35 -16.37 -7.43
N PRO A 178 13.52 -15.71 -7.37
CA PRO A 178 14.57 -15.90 -8.37
C PRO A 178 15.42 -17.17 -8.15
N ASN A 179 15.33 -17.83 -6.99
CA ASN A 179 16.04 -19.09 -6.72
C ASN A 179 15.38 -19.88 -5.58
N GLU A 180 15.73 -21.16 -5.48
CA GLU A 180 15.21 -22.12 -4.49
C GLU A 180 15.45 -21.70 -3.04
N GLY A 181 16.62 -21.10 -2.75
CA GLY A 181 16.95 -20.62 -1.40
C GLY A 181 15.95 -19.57 -0.90
N LEU A 182 15.61 -18.61 -1.77
CA LEU A 182 14.60 -17.61 -1.47
C LEU A 182 13.19 -18.21 -1.43
N SER A 183 12.88 -19.22 -2.24
CA SER A 183 11.60 -19.94 -2.13
C SER A 183 11.43 -20.56 -0.75
N LYS A 184 12.47 -21.25 -0.24
CA LYS A 184 12.47 -21.85 1.10
C LYS A 184 12.33 -20.79 2.20
N GLN A 185 13.06 -19.68 2.08
CA GLN A 185 12.96 -18.57 3.03
C GLN A 185 11.54 -17.99 3.08
N HIS A 186 10.95 -17.70 1.93
CA HIS A 186 9.60 -17.15 1.87
C HIS A 186 8.53 -18.15 2.35
N TYR A 187 8.70 -19.44 2.07
CA TYR A 187 7.81 -20.49 2.56
C TYR A 187 7.74 -20.52 4.10
N GLU A 188 8.89 -20.46 4.78
CA GLU A 188 8.94 -20.40 6.25
C GLU A 188 8.39 -19.08 6.79
N GLU A 189 8.65 -17.95 6.13
CA GLU A 189 8.09 -16.64 6.50
C GLU A 189 6.56 -16.56 6.37
N LEU A 190 5.98 -17.20 5.34
CA LEU A 190 4.53 -17.32 5.15
C LEU A 190 3.90 -18.15 6.28
N LYS A 191 4.51 -19.27 6.66
CA LYS A 191 4.07 -20.09 7.80
C LYS A 191 4.07 -19.31 9.11
N LEU A 192 5.14 -18.56 9.39
CA LEU A 192 5.21 -17.71 10.58
C LEU A 192 4.07 -16.69 10.62
N SER A 193 3.64 -16.22 9.45
CA SER A 193 2.55 -15.25 9.32
C SER A 193 1.17 -15.92 9.25
N GLY A 194 1.08 -17.24 9.39
CA GLY A 194 -0.16 -18.01 9.34
C GLY A 194 -0.83 -18.02 7.96
N ILE A 195 -0.06 -17.79 6.89
CA ILE A 195 -0.58 -17.81 5.51
C ILE A 195 -0.49 -19.24 4.97
N PRO A 196 -1.60 -19.84 4.51
CA PRO A 196 -1.59 -21.15 3.89
C PRO A 196 -0.69 -21.16 2.64
N CYS A 197 0.30 -22.04 2.61
CA CYS A 197 1.25 -22.10 1.51
C CYS A 197 1.76 -23.53 1.29
N LYS A 198 2.21 -23.79 0.05
CA LYS A 198 2.90 -25.02 -0.33
C LYS A 198 4.10 -24.66 -1.21
N LEU A 199 5.21 -25.32 -0.96
CA LEU A 199 6.41 -25.25 -1.79
C LEU A 199 6.37 -26.39 -2.82
N TYR A 200 6.65 -26.07 -4.08
CA TYR A 200 6.67 -26.99 -5.22
C TYR A 200 8.07 -27.11 -5.79
#